data_AF-A0AAW6CAQ3-F1
#
_entry.id   AF-A0AAW6CAQ3-F1
#
_cell.length_a   1.000
_cell.length_b   1.000
_cell.length_c   1.000
_cell.angle_alpha   90.00
_cell.angle_beta   90.00
_cell.angle_gamma   90.00
#
_symmetry.space_group_name_H-M   'P 1'
#
loop_
_entity.id
_entity.type
_entity.pdbx_description
1 polymer ?
#
loop_
_entity_poly.entity_id
_entity_poly.type
_entity_poly.pdbx_seq_one_letter_code
_entity_poly.pdbx_strand_id
1 'polypeptide(L)'
;MCITTKLRTLRLEYGVSLTELAERGGVSNQLISRMELGDVPRTEHKEVLAAAALSGVIAARRASLDGLERNYQASKGQLLIPMEDNDHEL
;
A
#
# COMPACT_ATOMS: atom_id res chain seq x y z
N MET A 1 -8.17 -10.99 -25.96
CA MET A 1 -7.87 -9.64 -25.42
C MET A 1 -7.57 -9.80 -23.95
N CYS A 2 -6.40 -9.38 -23.48
CA CYS A 2 -6.11 -9.37 -22.04
C CYS A 2 -6.86 -8.19 -21.42
N ILE A 3 -7.88 -8.47 -20.61
CA ILE A 3 -8.63 -7.43 -19.90
C ILE A 3 -7.78 -7.01 -18.71
N THR A 4 -7.33 -5.76 -18.71
CA THR A 4 -6.69 -5.14 -17.54
C THR A 4 -7.66 -4.11 -16.97
N THR A 5 -7.94 -4.17 -15.67
CA THR A 5 -8.79 -3.17 -15.01
C THR A 5 -8.00 -1.96 -14.54
N LYS A 6 -8.70 -0.83 -14.33
CA LYS A 6 -8.09 0.40 -13.79
C LYS A 6 -7.40 0.18 -12.43
N LEU A 7 -7.90 -0.77 -11.63
CA LEU A 7 -7.29 -1.14 -10.35
C LEU A 7 -5.84 -1.59 -10.55
N ARG A 8 -5.60 -2.48 -11.53
CA ARG A 8 -4.26 -2.97 -11.86
C ARG A 8 -3.36 -1.86 -12.39
N THR A 9 -3.88 -1.01 -13.27
CA THR A 9 -3.13 0.12 -13.82
C THR A 9 -2.62 1.03 -12.70
N LEU A 10 -3.52 1.49 -11.83
CA LEU A 10 -3.15 2.35 -10.69
C LEU A 10 -2.20 1.63 -9.73
N ARG A 11 -2.45 0.36 -9.43
CA ARG A 11 -1.60 -0.40 -8.51
C ARG A 11 -0.15 -0.44 -9.03
N LEU A 12 0.04 -0.76 -10.30
CA LEU A 12 1.38 -0.86 -10.90
C LEU A 12 2.05 0.51 -11.08
N GLU A 13 1.30 1.52 -11.52
CA GLU A 13 1.80 2.89 -11.73
C GLU A 13 2.40 3.49 -10.44
N TYR A 14 1.76 3.25 -9.30
CA TYR A 14 2.19 3.79 -8.00
C TYR A 14 3.00 2.80 -7.16
N GLY A 15 3.47 1.71 -7.76
CA GLY A 15 4.31 0.72 -7.06
C GLY A 15 3.63 0.10 -5.84
N VAL A 16 2.31 -0.08 -5.88
CA VAL A 16 1.55 -0.75 -4.83
C VAL A 16 1.70 -2.26 -5.02
N SER A 17 2.14 -2.98 -3.99
CA SER A 17 2.23 -4.43 -4.10
C SER A 17 0.84 -5.06 -4.04
N LEU A 18 0.68 -6.27 -4.60
CA LEU A 18 -0.59 -7.00 -4.50
C LEU A 18 -0.97 -7.25 -3.03
N THR A 19 0.02 -7.64 -2.22
CA THR A 19 -0.11 -7.87 -0.77
C THR A 19 -0.52 -6.60 -0.03
N GLU A 20 0.15 -5.48 -0.28
CA GLU A 20 -0.19 -4.19 0.35
C GLU A 20 -1.66 -3.82 0.06
N LEU A 21 -2.10 -3.97 -1.19
CA LEU A 21 -3.49 -3.67 -1.56
C LEU A 21 -4.49 -4.63 -0.91
N ALA A 22 -4.17 -5.92 -0.87
CA ALA A 22 -5.04 -6.94 -0.29
C ALA A 22 -5.19 -6.78 1.24
N GLU A 23 -4.08 -6.53 1.94
CA GLU A 23 -4.06 -6.25 3.38
C GLU A 23 -4.90 -5.02 3.72
N ARG A 24 -4.73 -3.92 2.98
CA ARG A 24 -5.51 -2.69 3.19
C ARG A 24 -6.99 -2.85 2.82
N GLY A 25 -7.30 -3.74 1.88
CA GLY A 25 -8.67 -4.10 1.51
C GLY A 25 -9.33 -5.14 2.41
N GLY A 26 -8.60 -5.76 3.34
CA GLY A 26 -9.12 -6.86 4.17
C GLY A 26 -9.51 -8.09 3.35
N VAL A 27 -8.82 -8.37 2.24
CA VAL A 27 -9.14 -9.46 1.31
C VAL A 27 -7.91 -10.28 0.94
N SER A 28 -8.11 -11.40 0.26
CA SER A 28 -7.01 -12.22 -0.23
C SER A 28 -6.36 -11.61 -1.49
N ASN A 29 -5.05 -11.84 -1.64
CA ASN A 29 -4.31 -11.55 -2.87
C ASN A 29 -4.96 -12.14 -4.12
N GLN A 30 -5.51 -13.36 -4.01
CA GLN A 30 -6.19 -14.03 -5.11
C GLN A 30 -7.45 -13.27 -5.56
N LEU A 31 -8.23 -12.71 -4.63
CA LEU A 31 -9.41 -11.93 -4.98
C LEU A 31 -9.02 -10.62 -5.70
N ILE A 32 -8.02 -9.89 -5.20
CA ILE A 32 -7.48 -8.71 -5.89
C ILE A 32 -7.00 -9.08 -7.30
N SER A 33 -6.20 -10.14 -7.43
CA SER A 33 -5.69 -10.58 -8.73
C SER A 33 -6.81 -10.88 -9.73
N ARG A 34 -7.87 -11.58 -9.29
CA ARG A 34 -9.03 -11.87 -10.16
C ARG A 34 -9.80 -10.61 -10.55
N MET A 35 -9.94 -9.64 -9.62
CA MET A 35 -10.54 -8.33 -9.95
C MET A 35 -9.68 -7.53 -10.93
N GLU A 36 -8.35 -7.63 -10.83
CA GLU A 36 -7.41 -6.97 -11.73
C GLU A 36 -7.44 -7.49 -13.18
N LEU A 37 -7.67 -8.80 -13.32
CA LEU A 37 -7.73 -9.51 -14.60
C LEU A 37 -9.13 -9.53 -15.23
N GLY A 38 -10.15 -9.02 -14.52
CA GLY A 38 -11.54 -9.10 -14.96
C GLY A 38 -12.15 -10.50 -14.86
N ASP A 39 -11.52 -11.43 -14.13
CA ASP A 39 -11.94 -12.82 -13.93
C ASP A 39 -13.11 -12.97 -12.94
N VAL A 40 -13.62 -11.85 -12.43
CA VAL A 40 -14.84 -11.76 -11.63
C VAL A 40 -15.72 -10.62 -12.14
N PRO A 41 -17.05 -10.77 -12.07
CA PRO A 41 -17.96 -9.72 -12.50
C PRO A 41 -17.72 -8.42 -11.75
N ARG A 42 -17.83 -7.29 -12.46
CA ARG A 42 -17.91 -5.96 -11.87
C ARG A 42 -19.25 -5.82 -11.15
N THR A 43 -19.20 -5.64 -9.84
CA THR A 43 -20.38 -5.42 -8.98
C THR A 43 -20.12 -4.20 -8.09
N GLU A 44 -21.16 -3.49 -7.68
CA GLU A 44 -21.06 -2.33 -6.78
C GLU A 44 -20.23 -2.63 -5.53
N HIS A 45 -20.48 -3.77 -4.88
CA HIS A 45 -19.71 -4.21 -3.71
C HIS A 45 -18.20 -4.32 -3.97
N LYS A 46 -17.77 -4.78 -5.15
CA LYS A 46 -16.34 -4.92 -5.49
C LYS A 46 -15.70 -3.59 -5.86
N GLU A 47 -16.46 -2.67 -6.46
CA GLU A 47 -16.00 -1.30 -6.68
C GLU A 47 -15.76 -0.59 -5.35
N VAL A 48 -16.69 -0.73 -4.40
CA VAL A 48 -16.52 -0.21 -3.01
C VAL A 48 -15.30 -0.84 -2.34
N LEU A 49 -15.13 -2.15 -2.47
CA LEU A 49 -13.99 -2.88 -1.89
C LEU A 49 -12.66 -2.41 -2.48
N ALA A 50 -12.56 -2.31 -3.81
CA ALA A 50 -11.36 -1.83 -4.49
C ALA A 50 -11.04 -0.37 -4.13
N ALA A 51 -12.06 0.49 -4.04
CA ALA A 51 -11.92 1.88 -3.63
C ALA A 51 -11.46 2.00 -2.17
N ALA A 52 -12.02 1.21 -1.26
CA ALA A 52 -11.61 1.17 0.15
C ALA A 52 -10.16 0.70 0.29
N ALA A 53 -9.76 -0.35 -0.44
CA ALA A 53 -8.39 -0.86 -0.44
C ALA A 53 -7.38 0.21 -0.89
N LEU A 54 -7.62 0.87 -2.03
CA LEU A 54 -6.77 1.96 -2.51
C LEU A 54 -6.73 3.15 -1.53
N SER A 55 -7.88 3.52 -0.98
CA SER A 55 -7.96 4.60 0.01
C SER A 55 -7.15 4.28 1.27
N GLY A 56 -7.19 3.01 1.73
CA GLY A 56 -6.39 2.51 2.84
C GLY A 56 -4.89 2.55 2.56
N VAL A 57 -4.46 2.18 1.34
CA VAL A 57 -3.07 2.32 0.90
C VAL A 57 -2.62 3.78 0.95
N ILE A 58 -3.41 4.70 0.38
CA ILE A 58 -3.10 6.13 0.36
C ILE A 58 -2.97 6.68 1.79
N ALA A 59 -3.91 6.35 2.67
CA ALA A 59 -3.89 6.79 4.06
C ALA A 59 -2.66 6.28 4.81
N ALA A 60 -2.31 5.00 4.63
CA ALA A 60 -1.14 4.40 5.26
C ALA A 60 0.17 5.03 4.79
N ARG A 61 0.30 5.30 3.48
CA ARG A 61 1.48 5.95 2.91
C ARG A 61 1.62 7.40 3.41
N ARG A 62 0.52 8.15 3.49
CA ARG A 62 0.51 9.49 4.11
C ARG A 62 0.98 9.45 5.55
N ALA A 63 0.43 8.56 6.37
CA ALA A 63 0.84 8.42 7.77
C ALA A 63 2.33 8.05 7.92
N SER A 64 2.85 7.19 7.03
CA SER A 64 4.28 6.85 7.02
C SER A 64 5.15 8.05 6.66
N LEU A 65 4.73 8.87 5.69
CA LEU A 65 5.44 10.09 5.31
C LEU A 65 5.39 11.14 6.42
N ASP A 66 4.24 11.31 7.09
CA ASP A 66 4.10 12.22 8.23
C ASP A 66 5.02 11.78 9.39
N GLY A 67 5.12 10.48 9.64
CA GLY A 67 6.04 9.91 10.63
C GLY A 67 7.52 10.13 10.25
N LEU A 68 7.86 9.90 8.99
CA LEU A 68 9.20 10.16 8.46
C LEU A 68 9.56 11.64 8.58
N GLU A 69 8.66 12.54 8.20
CA GLU A 69 8.88 13.99 8.29
C GLU A 69 9.13 14.39 9.74
N ARG A 70 8.29 13.93 10.69
CA ARG A 70 8.48 14.22 12.12
C ARG A 70 9.85 13.76 12.62
N ASN A 71 10.24 12.54 12.28
CA ASN A 71 11.54 11.98 12.68
C ASN A 71 12.69 12.76 12.04
N TYR A 72 12.58 13.09 10.75
CA TYR A 72 13.58 13.91 10.05
C TYR A 72 13.73 15.29 10.68
N GLN A 73 12.63 15.97 11.04
CA GLN A 73 12.71 17.28 11.71
C GLN A 73 13.42 17.17 13.06
N ALA A 74 13.16 16.10 13.83
CA ALA A 74 13.82 15.87 15.11
C ALA A 74 15.32 15.56 14.96
N SER A 75 15.70 14.85 13.90
CA SER A 75 17.10 14.47 13.62
C SER A 75 17.84 15.42 12.67
N LYS A 76 17.23 16.57 12.34
CA LYS A 76 17.79 17.51 11.35
C LYS A 76 19.14 18.04 11.82
N GLY A 77 20.15 17.92 10.96
CA GLY A 77 21.55 18.29 11.28
C GLY A 77 22.31 17.24 12.09
N GLN A 78 21.67 16.13 12.44
CA GLN A 78 22.23 15.04 13.25
C GLN A 78 22.11 13.67 12.58
N LEU A 79 21.69 13.61 11.31
CA LEU A 79 21.43 12.36 10.58
C LEU A 79 22.63 11.41 10.47
N LEU A 80 23.86 11.93 10.60
CA LEU A 80 25.10 11.15 10.46
C LEU A 80 25.80 10.93 11.80
N ILE A 81 25.17 11.27 12.93
CA ILE A 81 25.71 10.95 14.24
C ILE A 81 25.65 9.42 14.40
N PRO A 82 26.77 8.75 14.70
CA PRO A 82 26.77 7.32 14.98
C PRO A 82 25.81 7.02 16.13
N MET A 83 24.87 6.10 15.89
CA MET A 83 24.02 5.56 16.95
C MET A 83 24.66 4.27 17.43
N GLU A 84 24.76 4.06 18.74
CA GLU A 84 25.12 2.75 19.27
C GLU A 84 24.00 1.79 18.87
N ASP A 85 24.33 0.76 18.09
CA ASP A 85 23.43 -0.36 17.83
C ASP A 85 23.19 -1.04 19.19
N ASN A 86 22.06 -0.74 19.83
CA ASN A 86 21.56 -1.63 20.86
C ASN A 86 21.11 -2.89 20.13
N ASP A 87 22.01 -3.87 20.05
CA ASP A 87 21.72 -5.24 19.63
C ASP A 87 20.37 -5.64 20.24
N HIS A 88 19.37 -5.79 19.38
CA HIS A 88 18.11 -6.41 19.78
C HIS A 88 18.38 -7.90 19.98
N GLU A 89 18.97 -8.27 21.12
CA GLU A 89 18.78 -9.60 21.71
C GLU A 89 17.31 -9.69 22.16
N LEU A 90 16.46 -10.35 21.36
CA LEU A 90 15.35 -11.20 21.81
C LEU A 90 14.93 -12.16 20.68
#